data_AF-A0A1J3GLY3-F1
#
_entry.id   AF-A0A1J3GLY3-F1
#
_cell.length_a   1.000
_cell.length_b   1.000
_cell.length_c   1.000
_cell.angle_alpha   90.00
_cell.angle_beta   90.00
_cell.angle_gamma   90.00
#
_symmetry.space_group_name_H-M   'P 1'
#
loop_
_entity.id
_entity.type
_entity.pdbx_description
1 polymer ?
#
loop_
_entity_poly.entity_id
_entity_poly.type
_entity_poly.pdbx_seq_one_letter_code
_entity_poly.pdbx_strand_id
1 'polypeptide(L)'
;EITAALSAASIYFRSSDPGYSQTLLQNAVKTFQFADMYRGAYSSNDDIKNDVCPFYCDFNGFQDELLWGAAWLRKATGDETYLNYIESNREPFGASENVDEFGWDNKVGGLNVLVSKEVVEGNMYNLEAY
;
A
#
# COMPACT_ATOMS: atom_id res chain seq x y z
N GLU A 1 -2.87 -1.91 4.41
CA GLU A 1 -3.54 -3.11 3.85
C GLU A 1 -4.89 -2.87 3.16
N ILE A 2 -5.94 -2.36 3.83
CA ILE A 2 -7.29 -2.26 3.22
C ILE A 2 -7.32 -1.46 1.90
N THR A 3 -6.56 -0.36 1.83
CA THR A 3 -6.35 0.38 0.57
C THR A 3 -5.86 -0.53 -0.56
N ALA A 4 -4.84 -1.34 -0.31
CA ALA A 4 -4.25 -2.23 -1.31
C ALA A 4 -5.27 -3.28 -1.77
N ALA A 5 -5.98 -3.91 -0.84
CA ALA A 5 -7.00 -4.91 -1.15
C ALA A 5 -8.13 -4.34 -2.02
N LEU A 6 -8.66 -3.17 -1.67
CA LEU A 6 -9.73 -2.50 -2.42
C LEU A 6 -9.25 -2.05 -3.82
N SER A 7 -8.04 -1.51 -3.91
CA SER A 7 -7.42 -1.14 -5.19
C SER A 7 -7.22 -2.36 -6.09
N ALA A 8 -6.65 -3.45 -5.58
CA ALA A 8 -6.46 -4.70 -6.32
C ALA A 8 -7.79 -5.28 -6.81
N ALA A 9 -8.80 -5.33 -5.93
CA ALA A 9 -10.14 -5.78 -6.29
C ALA A 9 -10.80 -4.89 -7.35
N SER A 10 -10.62 -3.56 -7.27
CA SER A 10 -11.15 -2.65 -8.29
C SER A 10 -10.60 -2.94 -9.69
N ILE A 11 -9.32 -3.33 -9.80
CA ILE A 11 -8.72 -3.72 -11.08
C ILE A 11 -9.38 -4.99 -11.61
N TYR A 12 -9.57 -6.00 -10.74
CA TYR A 12 -10.20 -7.27 -11.12
C TYR A 12 -11.62 -7.08 -11.66
N PHE A 13 -12.46 -6.30 -10.98
CA PHE A 13 -13.86 -6.11 -11.37
C PHE A 13 -14.07 -5.12 -12.51
N ARG A 14 -13.01 -4.46 -13.01
CA ARG A 14 -13.11 -3.36 -13.99
C ARG A 14 -13.91 -3.70 -15.24
N SER A 15 -13.80 -4.94 -15.74
CA SER A 15 -14.51 -5.38 -16.95
C SER A 15 -15.85 -6.03 -16.67
N SER A 16 -15.98 -6.79 -15.59
CA SER A 16 -17.18 -7.57 -15.27
C SER A 16 -18.25 -6.76 -14.56
N ASP A 17 -17.85 -5.83 -13.70
CA ASP A 17 -18.75 -4.93 -12.96
C ASP A 17 -18.09 -3.56 -12.74
N PRO A 18 -18.19 -2.66 -13.75
CA PRO A 18 -17.59 -1.33 -13.68
C PRO A 18 -18.11 -0.48 -12.51
N GLY A 19 -19.39 -0.65 -12.14
CA GLY A 19 -20.00 0.10 -11.03
C GLY A 19 -19.42 -0.31 -9.68
N TYR A 20 -19.26 -1.61 -9.46
CA TYR A 20 -18.61 -2.12 -8.26
C TYR A 20 -17.12 -1.80 -8.22
N SER A 21 -16.42 -1.96 -9.35
CA SER A 21 -15.03 -1.51 -9.51
C SER A 21 -14.83 -0.06 -9.07
N GLN A 22 -15.68 0.85 -9.53
CA GLN A 22 -15.61 2.27 -9.16
C GLN A 22 -15.86 2.49 -7.66
N THR A 23 -16.78 1.75 -7.07
CA THR A 23 -17.08 1.80 -5.63
C THR A 23 -15.88 1.36 -4.79
N LEU A 24 -15.24 0.25 -5.17
CA LEU A 24 -14.03 -0.24 -4.52
C LEU A 24 -12.89 0.77 -4.60
N LEU A 25 -12.65 1.35 -5.78
CA LEU A 25 -11.60 2.34 -5.97
C LEU A 25 -11.84 3.61 -5.14
N GLN A 26 -13.08 4.11 -5.08
CA GLN A 26 -13.41 5.28 -4.24
C GLN A 26 -13.15 5.00 -2.76
N ASN A 27 -13.49 3.80 -2.29
CA ASN A 27 -13.23 3.41 -0.90
C ASN A 27 -11.74 3.20 -0.64
N ALA A 28 -10.96 2.71 -1.62
CA ALA A 28 -9.52 2.61 -1.51
C ALA A 28 -8.87 3.99 -1.29
N VAL A 29 -9.27 5.00 -2.08
CA VAL A 29 -8.78 6.38 -1.94
C VAL A 29 -9.14 6.96 -0.56
N LYS A 30 -10.39 6.80 -0.11
CA LYS A 30 -10.82 7.27 1.23
C LYS A 30 -10.02 6.61 2.36
N THR A 31 -9.79 5.31 2.25
CA THR A 31 -9.05 4.54 3.27
C THR A 31 -7.59 4.97 3.31
N PHE A 32 -6.97 5.23 2.16
CA PHE A 32 -5.60 5.76 2.10
C PHE A 32 -5.49 7.14 2.74
N GLN A 33 -6.40 8.06 2.41
CA GLN A 33 -6.44 9.39 3.00
C GLN A 33 -6.61 9.34 4.52
N PHE A 34 -7.49 8.46 5.01
CA PHE A 34 -7.66 8.24 6.44
C PHE A 34 -6.37 7.73 7.09
N ALA A 35 -5.75 6.69 6.54
CA ALA A 35 -4.54 6.09 7.10
C ALA A 35 -3.34 7.07 7.10
N ASP A 36 -3.16 7.84 6.03
CA ASP A 36 -2.06 8.80 5.94
C ASP A 36 -2.26 10.03 6.83
N MET A 37 -3.52 10.44 7.05
CA MET A 37 -3.88 11.55 7.95
C MET A 37 -3.79 11.15 9.43
N TYR A 38 -4.17 9.92 9.78
CA TYR A 38 -4.18 9.42 11.16
C TYR A 38 -3.20 8.26 11.32
N ARG A 39 -1.92 8.63 11.34
CA ARG A 39 -0.81 7.68 11.39
C ARG A 39 -0.69 7.01 12.76
N GLY A 40 -0.60 5.69 12.75
CA GLY A 40 -0.40 4.89 13.95
C GLY A 40 -0.67 3.41 13.69
N ALA A 41 0.01 2.57 14.47
CA ALA A 41 -0.22 1.13 14.46
C ALA A 41 -1.62 0.80 14.99
N TYR A 42 -2.38 -0.03 14.27
CA TYR A 42 -3.76 -0.32 14.65
C TYR A 42 -3.83 -1.02 16.02
N SER A 43 -2.88 -1.91 16.31
CA SER A 43 -2.78 -2.62 17.59
C SER A 43 -2.27 -1.75 18.74
N SER A 44 -1.93 -0.48 18.48
CA SER A 44 -1.67 0.51 19.53
C SER A 44 -2.93 1.21 20.04
N ASN A 45 -4.09 0.97 19.42
CA ASN A 45 -5.35 1.51 19.89
C ASN A 45 -5.80 0.78 21.18
N ASP A 46 -5.91 1.51 22.28
CA ASP A 46 -6.27 0.99 23.60
C ASP A 46 -7.61 0.23 23.64
N ASP A 47 -8.56 0.58 22.75
CA ASP A 47 -9.88 -0.05 22.69
C ASP A 47 -9.83 -1.47 22.11
N ILE A 48 -8.83 -1.80 21.28
CA ILE A 48 -8.75 -3.11 20.59
C ILE A 48 -7.46 -3.87 20.87
N LYS A 49 -6.44 -3.22 21.45
CA LYS A 49 -5.10 -3.78 21.66
C LYS A 49 -5.12 -5.15 22.34
N ASN A 50 -5.92 -5.31 23.38
CA ASN A 50 -5.98 -6.55 24.16
C ASN A 50 -6.72 -7.68 23.45
N ASP A 51 -7.51 -7.37 22.41
CA ASP A 51 -8.23 -8.36 21.61
C ASP A 51 -7.41 -8.83 20.40
N VAL A 52 -6.59 -7.93 19.85
CA VAL A 52 -5.80 -8.22 18.63
C VAL A 52 -4.41 -8.77 18.96
N CYS A 53 -3.80 -8.34 20.06
CA CYS A 53 -2.57 -8.92 20.58
C CYS A 53 -2.89 -10.01 21.61
N PRO A 54 -2.31 -11.23 21.51
CA PRO A 54 -1.03 -11.52 20.84
C PRO A 54 -1.14 -12.13 19.43
N PHE A 55 -2.29 -12.05 18.75
CA PHE A 55 -2.50 -12.78 17.49
C PHE A 55 -1.96 -12.06 16.25
N TYR A 56 -2.33 -10.79 16.08
CA TYR A 56 -1.97 -9.98 14.92
C TYR A 56 -1.42 -8.62 15.37
N CYS A 57 -0.42 -8.61 16.24
CA CYS A 57 0.21 -7.36 16.63
C CYS A 57 0.94 -6.73 15.46
N ASP A 58 0.80 -5.42 15.31
CA ASP A 58 1.61 -4.64 14.38
C ASP A 58 3.04 -4.54 14.95
N PHE A 59 4.01 -5.20 14.31
CA PHE A 59 5.42 -5.19 14.73
C PHE A 59 6.29 -4.30 13.84
N ASN A 60 5.99 -4.22 12.54
CA ASN A 60 6.77 -3.41 11.59
C ASN A 60 6.32 -1.95 11.50
N GLY A 61 5.13 -1.63 12.04
CA GLY A 61 4.49 -0.34 11.91
C GLY A 61 3.47 -0.32 10.78
N PHE A 62 3.00 0.89 10.46
CA PHE A 62 2.03 1.16 9.39
C PHE A 62 2.70 1.68 8.11
N GLN A 63 4.01 1.89 8.17
CA GLN A 63 4.79 2.61 7.18
C GLN A 63 4.85 1.86 5.85
N ASP A 64 5.15 0.57 5.88
CA ASP A 64 5.16 -0.28 4.69
C ASP A 64 3.74 -0.48 4.14
N GLU A 65 2.70 -0.50 4.98
CA GLU A 65 1.30 -0.51 4.54
C GLU A 65 0.90 0.74 3.77
N LEU A 66 1.44 1.92 4.15
CA LEU A 66 1.19 3.16 3.42
C LEU A 66 1.84 3.11 2.04
N LEU A 67 3.11 2.67 1.95
CA LEU A 67 3.79 2.52 0.66
C LEU A 67 3.10 1.47 -0.21
N TRP A 68 2.69 0.34 0.39
CA TRP A 68 1.96 -0.72 -0.29
C TRP A 68 0.60 -0.25 -0.81
N GLY A 69 -0.15 0.49 0.02
CA GLY A 69 -1.42 1.10 -0.37
C GLY A 69 -1.26 2.09 -1.53
N ALA A 70 -0.24 2.95 -1.47
CA ALA A 70 0.09 3.89 -2.55
C ALA A 70 0.44 3.16 -3.85
N ALA A 71 1.25 2.10 -3.79
CA ALA A 71 1.64 1.33 -4.98
C ALA A 71 0.43 0.68 -5.67
N TRP A 72 -0.50 0.12 -4.90
CA TRP A 72 -1.73 -0.43 -5.48
C TRP A 72 -2.69 0.64 -6.01
N LEU A 73 -2.75 1.81 -5.37
CA LEU A 73 -3.50 2.94 -5.91
C LEU A 73 -2.90 3.44 -7.22
N ARG A 74 -1.58 3.61 -7.31
CA ARG A 74 -0.87 3.94 -8.56
C ARG A 74 -1.22 2.97 -9.67
N LYS A 75 -1.20 1.67 -9.36
CA LYS A 75 -1.57 0.61 -10.29
C LYS A 75 -3.03 0.69 -10.76
N ALA A 76 -3.94 0.98 -9.84
CA ALA A 76 -5.36 1.05 -10.14
C ALA A 76 -5.73 2.30 -10.94
N THR A 77 -5.12 3.45 -10.65
CA THR A 77 -5.54 4.76 -11.19
C THR A 77 -4.68 5.27 -12.33
N GLY A 78 -3.40 4.91 -12.38
CA GLY A 78 -2.44 5.60 -13.25
C GLY A 78 -1.90 6.92 -12.69
N ASP A 79 -2.31 7.32 -11.48
CA ASP A 79 -2.04 8.65 -10.93
C ASP A 79 -0.64 8.74 -10.30
N GLU A 80 0.22 9.56 -10.90
CA GLU A 80 1.62 9.76 -10.48
C GLU A 80 1.79 10.34 -9.08
N THR A 81 0.75 10.94 -8.49
CA THR A 81 0.82 11.43 -7.11
C THR A 81 1.15 10.30 -6.12
N TYR A 82 0.70 9.08 -6.39
CA TYR A 82 1.04 7.91 -5.57
C TYR A 82 2.46 7.41 -5.78
N LEU A 83 3.02 7.54 -6.99
CA LEU A 83 4.42 7.22 -7.23
C LEU A 83 5.33 8.21 -6.50
N ASN A 84 5.05 9.51 -6.64
CA ASN A 84 5.75 10.56 -5.91
C ASN A 84 5.67 10.37 -4.39
N TYR A 85 4.52 9.89 -3.88
CA TYR A 85 4.36 9.56 -2.46
C TYR A 85 5.30 8.44 -2.04
N ILE A 86 5.41 7.36 -2.83
CA ILE A 86 6.33 6.25 -2.55
C ILE A 86 7.77 6.75 -2.53
N GLU A 87 8.19 7.46 -3.58
CA GLU A 87 9.56 8.01 -3.68
C GLU A 87 9.91 8.92 -2.51
N SER A 88 8.97 9.80 -2.11
CA SER A 88 9.21 10.77 -1.03
C SER A 88 9.19 10.15 0.36
N ASN A 89 8.48 9.03 0.57
CA ASN A 89 8.29 8.44 1.89
C ASN A 89 9.07 7.15 2.12
N ARG A 90 9.59 6.48 1.09
CA ARG A 90 10.32 5.20 1.23
C ARG A 90 11.46 5.27 2.22
N GLU A 91 12.35 6.26 2.07
CA GLU A 91 13.49 6.47 2.98
C GLU A 91 13.03 6.86 4.40
N PRO A 92 12.20 7.90 4.58
CA PRO A 92 11.68 8.27 5.90
C PRO A 92 10.92 7.15 6.63
N PHE A 93 10.38 6.19 5.89
CA PHE A 93 9.64 5.05 6.41
C PHE A 93 10.50 3.82 6.68
N GLY A 94 11.82 3.91 6.46
CA GLY A 94 12.74 2.80 6.70
C GLY A 94 12.61 1.65 5.70
N ALA A 95 11.96 1.89 4.56
CA ALA A 95 11.77 0.90 3.49
C ALA A 95 12.87 0.96 2.42
N SER A 96 14.03 1.54 2.76
CA SER A 96 15.22 1.61 1.89
C SER A 96 15.95 0.28 1.78
N GLU A 97 15.90 -0.54 2.83
CA GLU A 97 16.57 -1.84 2.84
C GLU A 97 15.74 -2.91 2.16
N ASN A 98 16.43 -3.81 1.45
CA ASN A 98 15.79 -4.97 0.85
C ASN A 98 15.48 -6.00 1.94
N VAL A 99 14.19 -6.18 2.19
CA VAL A 99 13.67 -7.24 3.05
C VAL A 99 13.11 -8.33 2.15
N ASP A 100 13.67 -9.55 2.24
CA ASP A 100 13.24 -10.72 1.46
C ASP A 100 11.97 -11.38 2.01
N GLU A 101 11.17 -10.64 2.79
CA GLU A 101 9.94 -11.11 3.42
C GLU A 101 8.72 -10.35 2.88
N PHE A 102 7.66 -11.12 2.61
CA PHE A 102 6.33 -10.60 2.35
C PHE A 102 5.33 -11.38 3.18
N GLY A 103 4.56 -10.68 4.00
CA GLY A 103 3.60 -11.28 4.91
C GLY A 103 2.51 -10.31 5.32
N TRP A 104 1.67 -10.76 6.24
CA TRP A 104 0.57 -9.96 6.76
C TRP A 104 1.05 -8.71 7.52
N ASP A 105 2.28 -8.73 8.07
CA ASP A 105 2.89 -7.63 8.84
C ASP A 105 4.02 -6.90 8.09
N ASN A 106 4.61 -7.46 7.03
CA ASN A 106 5.67 -6.79 6.25
C ASN A 106 5.35 -6.81 4.74
N LYS A 107 5.31 -5.63 4.11
CA LYS A 107 4.99 -5.46 2.69
C LYS A 107 6.18 -5.07 1.83
N VAL A 108 7.37 -4.81 2.39
CA VAL A 108 8.52 -4.24 1.65
C VAL A 108 8.94 -5.12 0.47
N GLY A 109 9.06 -6.43 0.66
CA GLY A 109 9.40 -7.34 -0.44
C GLY A 109 8.36 -7.32 -1.58
N GLY A 110 7.08 -7.28 -1.23
CA GLY A 110 5.97 -7.17 -2.19
C GLY A 110 5.95 -5.81 -2.91
N LEU A 111 6.20 -4.72 -2.18
CA LEU A 111 6.31 -3.36 -2.70
C LEU A 111 7.41 -3.28 -3.77
N ASN A 112 8.60 -3.82 -3.49
CA ASN A 112 9.73 -3.79 -4.42
C ASN A 112 9.39 -4.48 -5.73
N VAL A 113 8.81 -5.69 -5.68
CA VAL A 113 8.40 -6.42 -6.88
C VAL A 113 7.32 -5.66 -7.65
N LEU A 114 6.32 -5.12 -6.95
CA LEU A 114 5.20 -4.43 -7.59
C LEU A 114 5.66 -3.18 -8.34
N VAL A 115 6.45 -2.32 -7.69
CA VAL A 115 6.87 -1.06 -8.30
C VAL A 115 7.92 -1.29 -9.39
N SER A 116 8.89 -2.19 -9.18
CA SER A 116 9.86 -2.57 -10.22
C SER A 116 9.19 -3.08 -11.48
N LYS A 117 8.10 -3.87 -11.36
CA LYS A 117 7.32 -4.31 -12.51
C LYS A 117 6.71 -3.13 -13.28
N GLU A 118 6.14 -2.14 -12.59
CA GLU A 118 5.54 -0.97 -13.27
C GLU A 118 6.58 -0.11 -13.97
N VAL A 119 7.77 0.02 -13.39
CA VAL A 119 8.91 0.71 -14.01
C VAL A 119 9.34 0.02 -15.30
N VAL A 120 9.53 -1.30 -15.25
CA VAL A 120 9.97 -2.10 -16.39
C VAL A 120 8.91 -2.14 -17.50
N GLU A 121 7.64 -2.35 -17.16
CA GLU A 121 6.54 -2.43 -18.14
C GLU A 121 6.17 -1.04 -18.70
N GLY A 122 6.32 0.02 -17.90
CA GLY A 122 6.02 1.41 -18.27
C GLY A 122 7.15 2.13 -19.02
N ASN A 123 8.33 1.51 -19.20
CA ASN A 123 9.54 2.16 -19.73
C ASN A 123 9.94 3.43 -18.95
N MET A 124 9.71 3.45 -17.63
CA MET A 124 9.99 4.62 -16.78
C MET A 124 11.43 4.58 -16.24
N TYR A 125 12.43 4.71 -17.12
CA TYR A 125 13.87 4.54 -16.80
C TYR A 125 14.47 5.56 -15.81
N ASN A 126 13.69 6.47 -15.22
CA ASN A 126 14.19 7.55 -14.35
C ASN A 126 14.10 7.25 -12.84
N LEU A 127 13.67 6.06 -12.44
CA LEU A 127 13.77 5.63 -11.05
C LEU A 127 15.15 5.02 -10.82
N GLU A 128 16.09 5.84 -10.33
CA GLU A 128 17.40 5.38 -9.90
C GLU A 128 17.23 4.41 -8.71
N ALA A 129 17.51 3.13 -8.98
CA ALA A 129 17.70 2.01 -8.05
C ALA A 129 16.54 1.69 -7.08
N TYR A 130 15.62 0.83 -7.56
CA TYR A 130 14.93 -0.15 -6.72
C TYR A 130 15.84 -1.34 -6.42
#